data_AF-A0AAW8CLJ5-F1
#
_entry.id   AF-A0AAW8CLJ5-F1
#
_cell.length_a   1.000
_cell.length_b   1.000
_cell.length_c   1.000
_cell.angle_alpha   90.00
_cell.angle_beta   90.00
_cell.angle_gamma   90.00
#
_symmetry.space_group_name_H-M   'P 1'
#
loop_
_entity.id
_entity.type
_entity.pdbx_description
1 polymer ?
#
loop_
_entity_poly.entity_id
_entity_poly.type
_entity_poly.pdbx_seq_one_letter_code
_entity_poly.pdbx_strand_id
1 'polypeptide(L)'
;MFSSRTQNSIGKIRSNRQNLSFEQLHIYYQAKKKNLNKKFLENLELLTPQGELNYAGYLLADENNISIKVAKYKGTTKVDLIESNEYGYCSLIKATKSVLDKVNLENKTLTKITAKERIENRLWNEVALREAIINAMVHNDYTMEIAPTIEIFSDRITVTSAGSLPKNLTEQDFF
;
A
#
# COMPACT_ATOMS: atom_id res chain seq x y z
N MET A 1 -20.38 -17.00 18.85
CA MET A 1 -19.65 -18.18 18.32
C MET A 1 -18.57 -17.69 17.39
N PHE A 2 -17.32 -18.02 17.69
CA PHE A 2 -16.11 -17.53 17.04
C PHE A 2 -16.04 -18.03 15.59
N SER A 3 -16.44 -17.18 14.65
CA SER A 3 -16.32 -17.48 13.22
C SER A 3 -14.85 -17.38 12.80
N SER A 4 -14.24 -18.56 12.65
CA SER A 4 -13.14 -18.91 11.73
C SER A 4 -12.14 -17.78 11.33
N ARG A 5 -11.27 -17.38 12.27
CA ARG A 5 -9.96 -16.75 11.95
C ARG A 5 -8.95 -17.79 11.45
N THR A 6 -9.30 -18.47 10.37
CA THR A 6 -8.40 -19.30 9.57
C THR A 6 -8.54 -18.96 8.09
N GLN A 7 -8.61 -17.66 7.78
CA GLN A 7 -7.95 -17.18 6.56
C GLN A 7 -6.44 -17.26 6.80
N ASN A 8 -5.68 -17.67 5.78
CA ASN A 8 -4.22 -17.75 5.81
C ASN A 8 -3.60 -16.39 6.16
N SER A 9 -3.53 -16.08 7.46
CA SER A 9 -2.95 -14.84 7.93
C SER A 9 -1.45 -14.91 7.66
N ILE A 10 -0.93 -13.92 6.92
CA ILE A 10 0.50 -13.73 6.70
C ILE A 10 1.32 -13.73 8.01
N GLY A 11 0.67 -13.48 9.16
CA GLY A 11 1.29 -13.62 10.48
C GLY A 11 1.64 -15.06 10.91
N LYS A 12 1.06 -16.07 10.26
CA LYS A 12 1.37 -17.50 10.50
C LYS A 12 2.36 -18.06 9.48
N ILE A 13 2.58 -17.35 8.38
CA ILE A 13 3.48 -17.78 7.32
C ILE A 13 4.89 -17.40 7.72
N ARG A 14 5.80 -18.37 7.79
CA ARG A 14 7.22 -18.11 8.03
C ARG A 14 7.82 -17.32 6.86
N SER A 15 8.57 -16.26 7.16
CA SER A 15 9.27 -15.52 6.10
C SER A 15 10.40 -16.34 5.49
N ASN A 16 10.60 -16.13 4.18
CA ASN A 16 11.71 -16.71 3.42
C ASN A 16 13.08 -16.25 3.94
N ARG A 17 13.19 -15.00 4.43
CA ARG A 17 14.38 -14.41 5.04
C ARG A 17 14.16 -14.20 6.53
N GLN A 18 15.14 -14.60 7.33
CA GLN A 18 15.12 -14.45 8.80
C GLN A 18 16.12 -13.39 9.29
N ASN A 19 17.15 -13.08 8.50
CA ASN A 19 18.08 -11.99 8.77
C ASN A 19 17.57 -10.71 8.10
N LEU A 20 16.76 -9.94 8.82
CA LEU A 20 16.09 -8.73 8.34
C LEU A 20 16.32 -7.57 9.32
N SER A 21 16.41 -6.36 8.78
CA SER A 21 16.50 -5.12 9.56
C SER A 21 15.16 -4.34 9.51
N PHE A 22 14.97 -3.46 10.48
CA PHE A 22 13.72 -2.72 10.69
C PHE A 22 13.97 -1.23 11.00
N GLU A 23 15.08 -0.66 10.52
CA GLU A 23 15.48 0.72 10.80
C GLU A 23 14.40 1.71 10.34
N GLN A 24 13.82 1.48 9.17
CA GLN A 24 12.80 2.33 8.60
C GLN A 24 11.52 2.30 9.45
N LEU A 25 11.17 1.14 9.99
CA LEU A 25 10.05 0.98 10.93
C LEU A 25 10.30 1.78 12.22
N HIS A 26 11.52 1.70 12.79
CA HIS A 26 11.91 2.50 13.94
C HIS A 26 11.78 4.01 13.67
N ILE A 27 12.28 4.49 12.53
CA ILE A 27 12.18 5.91 12.13
C ILE A 27 10.72 6.36 12.06
N TYR A 28 9.83 5.56 11.46
CA TYR A 28 8.42 5.92 11.34
C TYR A 28 7.68 5.97 12.67
N TYR A 29 8.00 5.06 13.59
CA TYR A 29 7.45 5.06 14.93
C TYR A 29 7.96 6.25 15.75
N GLN A 30 9.26 6.54 15.69
CA GLN A 30 9.88 7.71 16.34
C GLN A 30 9.28 9.03 15.85
N ALA A 31 9.04 9.17 14.54
CA ALA A 31 8.38 10.34 13.97
C ALA A 31 6.96 10.56 14.53
N LYS A 32 6.32 9.51 15.04
CA LYS A 32 5.02 9.56 15.72
C LYS A 32 5.13 9.63 17.25
N LYS A 33 6.33 9.90 17.79
CA LYS A 33 6.63 9.92 19.23
C LYS A 33 6.32 8.60 19.94
N LYS A 34 6.40 7.47 19.21
CA LYS A 34 6.24 6.11 19.74
C LYS A 34 7.56 5.38 19.58
N ASN A 35 8.24 5.03 20.66
CA ASN A 35 9.50 4.29 20.57
C ASN A 35 9.25 2.78 20.58
N LEU A 36 9.86 2.06 19.64
CA LEU A 36 9.86 0.61 19.63
C LEU A 36 10.88 0.08 20.64
N ASN A 37 10.45 -0.83 21.50
CA ASN A 37 11.31 -1.49 22.49
C ASN A 37 12.00 -2.73 21.89
N LYS A 38 12.84 -3.41 22.67
CA LYS A 38 13.52 -4.64 22.23
C LYS A 38 12.56 -5.80 21.88
N LYS A 39 11.33 -5.77 22.39
CA LYS A 39 10.29 -6.79 22.14
C LYS A 39 9.31 -6.36 21.04
N PHE A 40 9.66 -5.39 20.20
CA PHE A 40 8.72 -4.84 19.23
C PHE A 40 8.20 -5.90 18.24
N LEU A 41 9.02 -6.88 17.88
CA LEU A 41 8.62 -7.98 17.00
C LEU A 41 7.46 -8.81 17.61
N GLU A 42 7.51 -9.07 18.92
CA GLU A 42 6.42 -9.73 19.66
C GLU A 42 5.19 -8.81 19.76
N ASN A 43 5.40 -7.55 20.16
CA ASN A 43 4.33 -6.57 20.38
C ASN A 43 3.55 -6.21 19.11
N LEU A 44 4.19 -6.32 17.95
CA LEU A 44 3.61 -6.08 16.63
C LEU A 44 3.19 -7.37 15.92
N GLU A 45 3.25 -8.52 16.61
CA GLU A 45 2.88 -9.83 16.07
C GLU A 45 3.64 -10.17 14.76
N LEU A 46 4.93 -9.84 14.68
CA LEU A 46 5.80 -10.08 13.52
C LEU A 46 6.56 -11.40 13.59
N LEU A 47 6.26 -12.22 14.60
CA LEU A 47 6.81 -13.55 14.79
C LEU A 47 5.74 -14.62 14.59
N THR A 48 6.15 -15.78 14.10
CA THR A 48 5.36 -17.01 14.11
C THR A 48 5.23 -17.55 15.54
N PRO A 49 4.31 -18.49 15.82
CA PRO A 49 4.26 -19.17 17.12
C PRO A 49 5.57 -19.87 17.54
N GLN A 50 6.45 -20.16 16.57
CA GLN A 50 7.77 -20.76 16.78
C GLN A 50 8.87 -19.72 17.07
N GLY A 51 8.54 -18.43 17.07
CA GLY A 51 9.49 -17.34 17.33
C GLY A 51 10.32 -16.91 16.12
N GLU A 52 9.99 -17.37 14.91
CA GLU A 52 10.65 -16.97 13.66
C GLU A 52 9.94 -15.75 13.07
N LEU A 53 10.61 -14.93 12.25
CA LEU A 53 9.93 -13.85 11.54
C LEU A 53 8.84 -14.42 10.63
N ASN A 54 7.67 -13.79 10.70
CA ASN A 54 6.55 -14.10 9.83
C ASN A 54 6.55 -13.21 8.58
N TYR A 55 5.65 -13.50 7.66
CA TYR A 55 5.60 -12.81 6.39
C TYR A 55 5.16 -11.35 6.51
N ALA A 56 4.37 -10.98 7.53
CA ALA A 56 4.10 -9.56 7.83
C ALA A 56 5.37 -8.83 8.28
N GLY A 57 6.21 -9.48 9.11
CA GLY A 57 7.54 -9.00 9.45
C GLY A 57 8.42 -8.80 8.22
N TYR A 58 8.38 -9.74 7.27
CA TYR A 58 9.09 -9.62 6.00
C TYR A 58 8.64 -8.41 5.16
N LEU A 59 7.33 -8.15 5.07
CA LEU A 59 6.81 -6.99 4.34
C LEU A 59 7.24 -5.66 4.98
N LEU A 60 7.33 -5.61 6.32
CA LEU A 60 7.69 -4.40 7.06
C LEU A 60 9.20 -4.17 7.19
N ALA A 61 10.03 -5.18 6.93
CA ALA A 61 11.48 -5.09 6.95
C ALA A 61 12.01 -4.07 5.94
N ASP A 62 13.23 -3.59 6.15
CA ASP A 62 13.83 -2.53 5.31
C ASP A 62 13.96 -2.97 3.85
N GLU A 63 14.16 -4.27 3.62
CA GLU A 63 14.25 -4.90 2.31
C GLU A 63 13.33 -6.12 2.20
N ASN A 64 12.57 -6.19 1.12
CA ASN A 64 11.80 -7.36 0.70
C ASN A 64 11.91 -7.54 -0.83
N ASN A 65 11.22 -8.51 -1.40
CA ASN A 65 11.24 -8.77 -2.85
C ASN A 65 9.92 -8.39 -3.53
N ILE A 66 9.05 -7.64 -2.86
CA ILE A 66 7.75 -7.25 -3.40
C ILE A 66 7.94 -6.06 -4.32
N SER A 67 7.63 -6.25 -5.60
CA SER A 67 7.67 -5.22 -6.64
C SER A 67 6.36 -4.45 -6.67
N ILE A 68 6.39 -3.16 -6.38
CA ILE A 68 5.21 -2.27 -6.35
C ILE A 68 5.42 -1.22 -7.43
N LYS A 69 4.64 -1.32 -8.51
CA LYS A 69 4.79 -0.45 -9.67
C LYS A 69 3.63 0.52 -9.78
N VAL A 70 3.96 1.76 -10.16
CA VAL A 70 3.00 2.74 -10.65
C VAL A 70 3.27 2.92 -12.14
N ALA A 71 2.26 2.63 -12.96
CA ALA A 71 2.33 2.80 -14.41
C ALA A 71 1.44 3.97 -14.84
N LYS A 72 1.90 4.76 -15.80
CA LYS A 72 1.14 5.85 -16.39
C LYS A 72 1.03 5.65 -17.90
N TYR A 73 -0.18 5.72 -18.42
CA TYR A 73 -0.48 5.56 -19.83
C TYR A 73 -0.94 6.88 -20.45
N LYS A 74 -0.69 7.05 -21.74
CA LYS A 74 -1.06 8.28 -22.48
C LYS A 74 -2.56 8.41 -22.71
N GLY A 75 -3.21 7.28 -22.98
CA GLY A 75 -4.64 7.22 -23.26
C GLY A 75 -5.41 6.55 -22.14
N THR A 76 -6.57 6.01 -22.53
CA THR A 76 -7.49 5.27 -21.66
C THR A 76 -7.22 3.76 -21.64
N THR A 77 -6.27 3.29 -22.46
CA THR A 77 -5.87 1.89 -22.65
C THR A 77 -4.42 1.64 -22.25
N LYS A 78 -4.07 0.37 -22.00
CA LYS A 78 -2.72 -0.06 -21.60
C LYS A 78 -1.72 -0.20 -22.77
N VAL A 79 -1.88 0.61 -23.81
CA VAL A 79 -1.07 0.51 -25.04
C VAL A 79 0.16 1.42 -24.94
N ASP A 80 -0.07 2.70 -24.67
CA ASP A 80 0.99 3.71 -24.69
C ASP A 80 1.50 4.00 -23.27
N LEU A 81 2.42 3.17 -22.77
CA LEU A 81 3.09 3.39 -21.49
C LEU A 81 4.01 4.62 -21.57
N ILE A 82 3.72 5.65 -20.78
CA ILE A 82 4.54 6.87 -20.67
C ILE A 82 5.60 6.69 -19.60
N GLU A 83 5.22 6.15 -18.45
CA GLU A 83 6.07 6.09 -17.27
C GLU A 83 5.77 4.82 -16.49
N SER A 84 6.82 4.20 -15.94
CA SER A 84 6.71 3.07 -15.03
C SER A 84 7.75 3.24 -13.93
N ASN A 85 7.29 3.54 -12.72
CA ASN A 85 8.16 3.71 -11.56
C ASN A 85 8.04 2.49 -10.64
N GLU A 86 9.18 2.02 -10.13
CA GLU A 86 9.26 0.93 -9.15
C GLU A 86 9.46 1.54 -7.76
N TYR A 87 8.58 1.19 -6.82
CA TYR A 87 8.58 1.64 -5.42
C TYR A 87 8.73 0.48 -4.43
N GLY A 88 8.79 -0.75 -4.93
CA GLY A 88 8.97 -1.95 -4.13
C GLY A 88 10.39 -2.15 -3.61
N TYR A 89 10.70 -3.40 -3.29
CA TYR A 89 12.00 -3.86 -2.77
C TYR A 89 12.46 -3.17 -1.47
N CYS A 90 11.52 -2.59 -0.75
CA CYS A 90 11.75 -1.93 0.52
C CYS A 90 10.55 -2.10 1.45
N SER A 91 10.68 -1.63 2.69
CA SER A 91 9.58 -1.65 3.66
C SER A 91 8.26 -1.17 3.05
N LEU A 92 7.20 -1.96 3.25
CA LEU A 92 5.87 -1.70 2.71
C LEU A 92 5.36 -0.29 3.07
N ILE A 93 5.71 0.22 4.25
CA ILE A 93 5.34 1.58 4.69
C ILE A 93 6.04 2.64 3.82
N LYS A 94 7.31 2.43 3.49
CA LYS A 94 8.08 3.33 2.62
C LYS A 94 7.51 3.32 1.22
N ALA A 95 7.31 2.14 0.65
CA ALA A 95 6.71 1.97 -0.67
C ALA A 95 5.34 2.67 -0.75
N THR A 96 4.47 2.47 0.24
CA THR A 96 3.14 3.10 0.31
C THR A 96 3.25 4.63 0.29
N LYS A 97 4.15 5.22 1.07
CA LYS A 97 4.36 6.67 1.10
C LYS A 97 4.85 7.19 -0.25
N SER A 98 5.84 6.54 -0.86
CA SER A 98 6.36 6.95 -2.15
C SER A 98 5.32 6.84 -3.28
N VAL A 99 4.46 5.82 -3.25
CA VAL A 99 3.32 5.71 -4.17
C VAL A 99 2.33 6.85 -3.96
N LEU A 100 1.98 7.17 -2.71
CA LEU A 100 1.10 8.30 -2.39
C LEU A 100 1.67 9.63 -2.89
N ASP A 101 2.97 9.86 -2.69
CA ASP A 101 3.65 11.07 -3.15
C ASP A 101 3.60 11.20 -4.68
N LYS A 102 3.87 10.10 -5.41
CA LYS A 102 3.78 10.07 -6.88
C LYS A 102 2.36 10.33 -7.36
N VAL A 103 1.38 9.65 -6.79
CA VAL A 103 -0.03 9.81 -7.19
C VAL A 103 -0.53 11.23 -6.89
N ASN A 104 -0.10 11.83 -5.78
CA ASN A 104 -0.43 13.21 -5.45
C ASN A 104 0.20 14.21 -6.44
N LEU A 105 1.42 13.94 -6.92
CA LEU A 105 2.07 14.75 -7.95
C LEU A 105 1.29 14.69 -9.29
N GLU A 106 0.73 13.53 -9.61
CA GLU A 106 -0.12 13.35 -10.80
C GLU A 106 -1.51 13.97 -10.64
N ASN A 107 -1.99 14.20 -9.41
CA ASN A 107 -3.25 14.88 -9.11
C ASN A 107 -3.15 16.40 -9.35
N LYS A 108 -3.17 16.79 -10.62
CA LYS A 108 -3.05 18.18 -11.06
C LYS A 108 -4.18 19.05 -10.50
N THR A 109 -3.83 20.30 -10.18
CA THR A 109 -4.80 21.34 -9.83
C THR A 109 -5.38 21.95 -11.11
N LEU A 110 -6.69 21.85 -11.28
CA LEU A 110 -7.45 22.59 -12.28
C LEU A 110 -7.73 23.99 -11.75
N THR A 111 -7.20 25.00 -12.44
CA THR A 111 -7.45 26.40 -12.12
C THR A 111 -8.47 26.97 -13.09
N LYS A 112 -9.60 27.45 -12.58
CA LYS A 112 -10.59 28.21 -13.34
C LYS A 112 -10.60 29.66 -12.87
N ILE A 113 -10.18 30.58 -13.73
CA ILE A 113 -10.25 32.02 -13.48
C ILE A 113 -11.66 32.49 -13.86
N THR A 114 -12.42 32.97 -12.89
CA THR A 114 -13.73 33.59 -13.12
C THR A 114 -13.61 35.12 -13.06
N ALA A 115 -14.70 35.83 -13.38
CA ALA A 115 -14.72 37.31 -13.34
C ALA A 115 -14.48 37.91 -11.94
N LYS A 116 -14.65 37.12 -10.87
CA LYS A 116 -14.56 37.60 -9.49
C LYS A 116 -13.48 36.89 -8.67
N GLU A 117 -13.20 35.62 -8.96
CA GLU A 117 -12.29 34.80 -8.16
C GLU A 117 -11.61 33.69 -8.97
N ARG A 118 -10.46 33.23 -8.46
CA ARG A 118 -9.74 32.07 -8.96
C ARG A 118 -10.18 30.85 -8.16
N ILE A 119 -10.77 29.87 -8.84
CA ILE A 119 -11.18 28.59 -8.24
C ILE A 119 -10.12 27.55 -8.59
N GLU A 120 -9.52 26.94 -7.57
CA GLU A 120 -8.54 25.86 -7.71
C GLU A 120 -9.10 24.57 -7.15
N ASN A 121 -9.27 23.56 -8.02
CA ASN A 121 -9.76 22.24 -7.62
C ASN A 121 -8.79 21.16 -8.07
N ARG A 122 -8.45 20.24 -7.18
CA ARG A 122 -7.74 19.01 -7.56
C ARG A 122 -8.61 18.15 -8.46
N LEU A 123 -7.98 17.44 -9.39
CA LEU A 123 -8.69 16.58 -10.33
C LEU A 123 -9.35 15.38 -9.62
N TRP A 124 -8.71 14.85 -8.58
CA TRP A 124 -9.24 13.81 -7.71
C TRP A 124 -9.29 14.26 -6.25
N ASN A 125 -10.25 13.74 -5.49
CA ASN A 125 -10.31 13.94 -4.05
C ASN A 125 -9.10 13.25 -3.38
N GLU A 126 -8.25 14.04 -2.74
CA GLU A 126 -6.98 13.57 -2.14
C GLU A 126 -7.21 12.53 -1.04
N VAL A 127 -8.28 12.67 -0.25
CA VAL A 127 -8.61 11.74 0.85
C VAL A 127 -9.06 10.41 0.27
N ALA A 128 -9.99 10.42 -0.69
CA ALA A 128 -10.48 9.20 -1.33
C ALA A 128 -9.34 8.42 -2.01
N LEU A 129 -8.46 9.12 -2.72
CA LEU A 129 -7.32 8.52 -3.40
C LEU A 129 -6.31 7.92 -2.42
N ARG A 130 -6.03 8.63 -1.32
CA ARG A 130 -5.15 8.15 -0.26
C ARG A 130 -5.70 6.88 0.39
N GLU A 131 -6.98 6.85 0.76
CA GLU A 131 -7.59 5.68 1.41
C GLU A 131 -7.69 4.50 0.43
N ALA A 132 -8.01 4.73 -0.85
CA ALA A 132 -8.02 3.67 -1.85
C ALA A 132 -6.65 2.97 -1.99
N ILE A 133 -5.56 3.76 -2.04
CA ILE A 133 -4.20 3.23 -2.10
C ILE A 133 -3.83 2.50 -0.81
N ILE A 134 -4.11 3.09 0.36
CA ILE A 134 -3.82 2.44 1.65
C ILE A 134 -4.58 1.12 1.77
N ASN A 135 -5.84 1.08 1.39
CA ASN A 135 -6.65 -0.14 1.42
C ASN A 135 -6.07 -1.21 0.51
N ALA A 136 -5.67 -0.86 -0.70
CA ALA A 136 -5.00 -1.79 -1.60
C ALA A 136 -3.66 -2.27 -1.01
N MET A 137 -2.84 -1.38 -0.43
CA MET A 137 -1.55 -1.77 0.16
C MET A 137 -1.69 -2.66 1.40
N VAL A 138 -2.70 -2.42 2.25
CA VAL A 138 -2.88 -3.13 3.53
C VAL A 138 -3.67 -4.43 3.38
N HIS A 139 -4.70 -4.44 2.53
CA HIS A 139 -5.62 -5.56 2.39
C HIS A 139 -5.31 -6.49 1.20
N ASN A 140 -4.24 -6.22 0.45
CA ASN A 140 -3.79 -7.09 -0.62
C ASN A 140 -3.36 -8.47 -0.10
N ASP A 141 -3.71 -9.51 -0.85
CA ASP A 141 -3.27 -10.87 -0.59
C ASP A 141 -1.82 -11.06 -1.05
N TYR A 142 -0.88 -10.89 -0.13
CA TYR A 142 0.54 -11.07 -0.41
C TYR A 142 1.01 -12.53 -0.33
N THR A 143 0.13 -13.51 -0.10
CA THR A 143 0.53 -14.93 0.00
C THR A 143 1.13 -15.47 -1.30
N MET A 144 0.78 -14.87 -2.44
CA MET A 144 1.31 -15.19 -3.77
C MET A 144 2.43 -14.24 -4.21
N GLU A 145 2.94 -13.38 -3.32
CA GLU A 145 3.96 -12.37 -3.63
C GLU A 145 3.53 -11.34 -4.70
N ILE A 146 2.23 -11.26 -5.00
CA ILE A 146 1.67 -10.29 -5.94
C ILE A 146 1.37 -8.99 -5.20
N ALA A 147 1.96 -7.89 -5.65
CA ALA A 147 1.71 -6.58 -5.09
C ALA A 147 0.50 -5.90 -5.77
N PRO A 148 -0.13 -4.91 -5.11
CA PRO A 148 -1.13 -4.10 -5.77
C PRO A 148 -0.52 -3.29 -6.93
N THR A 149 -1.29 -3.11 -7.99
CA THR A 149 -0.91 -2.34 -9.17
C THR A 149 -1.67 -1.03 -9.20
N ILE A 150 -0.96 0.08 -9.41
CA ILE A 150 -1.54 1.41 -9.56
C ILE A 150 -1.30 1.88 -11.00
N GLU A 151 -2.36 2.20 -11.70
CA GLU A 151 -2.33 2.62 -13.10
C GLU A 151 -3.02 3.96 -13.28
N ILE A 152 -2.32 4.90 -13.90
CA ILE A 152 -2.79 6.26 -14.16
C ILE A 152 -3.05 6.39 -15.65
N PHE A 153 -4.31 6.66 -16.01
CA PHE A 153 -4.75 6.90 -17.38
C PHE A 153 -5.08 8.38 -17.57
N SER A 154 -5.37 8.78 -18.80
CA SER A 154 -5.78 10.16 -19.10
C SER A 154 -7.09 10.58 -18.42
N ASP A 155 -7.95 9.62 -18.10
CA ASP A 155 -9.33 9.83 -17.60
C ASP A 155 -9.58 9.27 -16.19
N ARG A 156 -8.73 8.37 -15.69
CA ARG A 156 -8.95 7.67 -14.42
C ARG A 156 -7.65 7.20 -13.78
N ILE A 157 -7.73 6.85 -12.49
CA ILE A 157 -6.73 6.06 -11.78
C ILE A 157 -7.36 4.72 -11.45
N THR A 158 -6.66 3.62 -11.74
CA THR A 158 -7.06 2.26 -11.39
C THR A 158 -6.12 1.73 -10.32
N VAL A 159 -6.68 1.25 -9.21
CA VAL A 159 -5.95 0.57 -8.15
C VAL A 159 -6.45 -0.86 -8.10
N THR A 160 -5.56 -1.82 -8.37
CA THR A 160 -5.89 -3.25 -8.39
C THR A 160 -5.11 -3.96 -7.29
N SER A 161 -5.79 -4.61 -6.36
CA SER A 161 -5.17 -5.51 -5.38
C SER A 161 -5.40 -6.97 -5.73
N ALA A 162 -4.45 -7.83 -5.39
CA ALA A 162 -4.60 -9.27 -5.40
C ALA A 162 -5.51 -9.72 -4.24
N GLY A 163 -6.36 -10.70 -4.51
CA GLY A 163 -7.31 -11.26 -3.55
C GLY A 163 -8.78 -11.02 -3.93
N SER A 164 -9.67 -11.54 -3.09
CA SER A 164 -11.12 -11.38 -3.23
C SER A 164 -11.69 -10.61 -2.04
N LEU A 165 -12.85 -9.98 -2.22
CA LEU A 165 -13.60 -9.38 -1.11
C LEU A 165 -13.73 -10.36 0.06
N PRO A 166 -13.58 -9.89 1.32
CA PRO A 166 -13.84 -10.73 2.49
C PRO A 166 -15.25 -11.33 2.37
N LYS A 167 -15.42 -12.61 2.73
CA LYS A 167 -16.69 -13.35 2.52
C LYS A 167 -17.95 -12.69 3.13
N ASN A 168 -17.77 -11.72 4.03
CA ASN A 168 -18.84 -11.01 4.72
C ASN A 168 -19.03 -9.55 4.23
N LEU A 169 -18.33 -9.14 3.18
CA LEU A 169 -18.44 -7.82 2.57
C LEU A 169 -18.93 -7.98 1.14
N THR A 170 -20.01 -7.28 0.81
CA THR A 170 -20.54 -7.17 -0.54
C THR A 170 -20.05 -5.87 -1.17
N GLU A 171 -20.09 -5.77 -2.51
CA GLU A 171 -19.78 -4.52 -3.20
C GLU A 171 -20.67 -3.35 -2.74
N GLN A 172 -21.88 -3.64 -2.25
CA GLN A 172 -22.81 -2.64 -1.74
C GLN A 172 -22.37 -2.03 -0.40
N ASP A 173 -21.57 -2.74 0.39
CA ASP A 173 -21.08 -2.24 1.68
C ASP A 173 -19.97 -1.17 1.53
N PHE A 174 -19.53 -0.89 0.29
CA PHE A 174 -18.49 0.09 -0.04
C PHE A 174 -19.04 1.45 -0.53
N PHE A 175 -20.35 1.57 -0.78
CA PHE A 175 -21.01 2.77 -1.32
C PHE A 175 -22.07 3.32 -0.36
#